data_AF-A0A2D4PGG2-F1
#
_entry.id   AF-A0A2D4PGG2-F1
#
_cell.length_a   1.000
_cell.length_b   1.000
_cell.length_c   1.000
_cell.angle_alpha   90.00
_cell.angle_beta   90.00
_cell.angle_gamma   90.00
#
_symmetry.space_group_name_H-M   'P 1'
#
loop_
_entity.id
_entity.type
_entity.pdbx_description
1 polymer ?
#
loop_
_entity_poly.entity_id
_entity_poly.type
_entity_poly.pdbx_seq_one_letter_code
_entity_poly.pdbx_strand_id
1 'polypeptide(L)'
;GKFTDLRAPLRERCGKLLASKEEHQFNRDLEDEILWVKERMPMAVSTDHGKDLPTVQLLIKKNQTLQKEIQGHQPRINDILGRWQGLACSGLEAELQCRSSPEL
;
A
#
# COMPACT_ATOMS: atom_id res chain seq x y z
N GLY A 1 7.10 -38.51 17.95
CA GLY A 1 8.37 -39.12 17.47
C GLY A 1 9.10 -38.04 16.70
N LYS A 2 10.38 -37.80 16.98
CA LYS A 2 11.15 -36.54 16.70
C LYS A 2 10.76 -35.69 15.48
N PHE A 3 10.33 -36.31 14.37
CA PHE A 3 9.83 -35.62 13.17
C PHE A 3 8.48 -34.90 13.35
N THR A 4 7.57 -35.41 14.21
CA THR A 4 6.29 -34.77 14.53
C THR A 4 6.49 -33.46 15.29
N ASP A 5 7.52 -33.42 16.12
CA ASP A 5 7.79 -32.33 17.06
C ASP A 5 8.37 -31.11 16.34
N LEU A 6 8.96 -31.31 15.15
CA LEU A 6 9.45 -30.25 14.28
C LEU A 6 8.34 -29.57 13.46
N ARG A 7 7.14 -30.16 13.33
CA ARG A 7 6.07 -29.60 12.50
C ARG A 7 5.53 -28.27 13.03
N ALA A 8 5.42 -28.15 14.36
CA ALA A 8 4.96 -26.92 15.02
C ALA A 8 5.91 -25.74 14.81
N PRO A 9 7.23 -25.83 15.15
CA PRO A 9 8.16 -24.70 14.96
C PRO A 9 8.36 -24.35 13.47
N LEU A 10 8.30 -25.34 12.55
CA LEU A 10 8.33 -25.05 11.12
C LEU A 10 7.11 -24.25 10.66
N ARG A 11 5.91 -24.60 11.15
CA ARG A 11 4.67 -23.86 10.84
C ARG A 11 4.72 -22.44 11.37
N GLU A 12 5.19 -22.26 12.61
CA GLU A 12 5.36 -20.94 13.22
C GLU A 12 6.33 -20.07 12.43
N ARG A 13 7.50 -20.62 12.08
CA ARG A 13 8.49 -19.90 11.26
C ARG A 13 7.94 -19.54 9.89
N CYS A 14 7.23 -20.46 9.23
CA CYS A 14 6.55 -20.16 7.96
C CYS A 14 5.54 -19.02 8.11
N GLY A 15 4.74 -19.02 9.18
CA GLY A 15 3.80 -17.93 9.48
C GLY A 15 4.50 -16.57 9.63
N LYS A 16 5.57 -16.52 10.42
CA LYS A 16 6.37 -15.29 10.62
C LYS A 16 6.99 -14.78 9.32
N LEU A 17 7.54 -15.69 8.49
CA LEU A 17 8.11 -15.32 7.19
C LEU A 17 7.05 -14.80 6.22
N LEU A 18 5.84 -15.37 6.23
CA LEU A 18 4.75 -14.93 5.39
C LEU A 18 4.24 -13.54 5.80
N ALA A 19 4.08 -13.31 7.11
CA ALA A 19 3.69 -12.00 7.65
C ALA A 19 4.73 -10.91 7.31
N SER A 20 6.01 -11.19 7.52
CA SER A 20 7.09 -10.26 7.14
C SER A 20 7.11 -9.98 5.64
N LYS A 21 6.90 -11.01 4.80
CA LYS A 21 6.80 -10.82 3.35
C LYS A 21 5.64 -9.88 2.98
N GLU A 22 4.49 -10.05 3.61
CA GLU A 22 3.29 -9.25 3.36
C GLU A 22 3.49 -7.78 3.79
N GLU A 23 4.06 -7.56 4.97
CA GLU A 23 4.44 -6.23 5.46
C GLU A 23 5.40 -5.52 4.50
N HIS A 24 6.47 -6.20 4.07
CA HIS A 24 7.41 -5.62 3.12
C HIS A 24 6.78 -5.33 1.75
N GLN A 25 5.84 -6.16 1.29
CA GLN A 25 5.14 -5.90 0.04
C GLN A 25 4.20 -4.69 0.16
N PHE A 26 3.48 -4.58 1.27
CA PHE A 26 2.65 -3.43 1.58
C PHE A 26 3.46 -2.13 1.59
N ASN A 27 4.60 -2.10 2.30
CA ASN A 27 5.44 -0.91 2.38
C ASN A 27 5.96 -0.47 1.01
N ARG A 28 6.40 -1.41 0.15
CA ARG A 28 6.81 -1.08 -1.22
C ARG A 28 5.67 -0.49 -2.04
N ASP A 29 4.49 -1.13 -2.01
CA ASP A 29 3.34 -0.65 -2.78
C ASP A 29 2.88 0.74 -2.31
N LEU A 30 2.96 1.01 -1.01
CA LEU A 30 2.68 2.32 -0.42
C LEU A 30 3.72 3.37 -0.87
N GLU A 31 5.01 3.03 -0.82
CA GLU A 31 6.09 3.92 -1.26
C GLU A 31 5.95 4.30 -2.74
N ASP A 32 5.60 3.33 -3.59
CA ASP A 32 5.33 3.57 -5.02
C ASP A 32 4.18 4.57 -5.23
N GLU A 33 3.07 4.41 -4.52
CA GLU A 33 1.93 5.34 -4.63
C GLU A 33 2.28 6.72 -4.09
N ILE A 34 3.03 6.82 -2.99
CA ILE A 34 3.51 8.10 -2.46
C ILE A 34 4.42 8.78 -3.47
N LEU A 35 5.33 8.04 -4.10
CA LEU A 35 6.21 8.57 -5.14
C LEU A 35 5.40 9.09 -6.32
N TRP A 36 4.44 8.31 -6.80
CA TRP A 36 3.56 8.71 -7.89
C TRP A 36 2.80 10.01 -7.58
N VAL A 37 2.23 10.14 -6.37
CA VAL A 37 1.56 11.39 -5.95
C VAL A 37 2.53 12.57 -5.99
N LYS A 38 3.76 12.40 -5.49
CA LYS A 38 4.79 13.45 -5.50
C LYS A 38 5.16 13.87 -6.92
N GLU A 39 5.25 12.92 -7.86
CA GLU A 39 5.56 13.20 -9.26
C GLU A 39 4.43 13.98 -9.96
N ARG A 40 3.17 13.71 -9.62
CA ARG A 40 2.00 14.36 -10.24
C ARG A 40 1.58 15.67 -9.57
N MET A 41 1.96 15.89 -8.31
CA MET A 41 1.62 17.09 -7.53
C MET A 41 1.95 18.42 -8.25
N PRO A 42 3.11 18.60 -8.92
CA PRO A 42 3.41 19.86 -9.62
C PRO A 42 2.43 20.18 -10.74
N MET A 43 1.91 19.15 -11.43
CA MET A 43 0.91 19.33 -12.48
C MET A 43 -0.46 19.70 -11.90
N ALA A 44 -0.81 19.12 -10.75
CA ALA A 44 -2.08 19.37 -10.07
C ALA A 44 -2.15 20.78 -9.44
N VAL A 45 -1.02 21.31 -8.97
CA VAL A 45 -0.91 22.63 -8.31
C VAL A 45 -0.50 23.74 -9.29
N SER A 46 -0.39 23.43 -10.59
CA SER A 46 -0.03 24.42 -11.60
C SER A 46 -1.00 25.61 -11.61
N THR A 47 -0.46 26.82 -11.48
CA THR A 47 -1.19 28.10 -11.57
C THR A 47 -1.16 28.70 -12.97
N ASP A 48 -0.69 27.96 -13.97
CA ASP A 48 -0.71 28.40 -15.38
C ASP A 48 -2.14 28.41 -15.91
N HIS A 49 -2.64 29.60 -16.23
CA HIS A 49 -3.96 29.82 -16.78
C HIS A 49 -3.97 29.97 -18.31
N GLY A 50 -2.80 29.96 -18.96
CA GLY A 50 -2.67 30.18 -20.40
C GLY A 50 -2.90 31.63 -20.81
N LYS A 51 -2.23 32.04 -21.90
CA LYS A 51 -2.29 33.42 -22.43
C LYS A 51 -3.21 33.58 -23.63
N ASP A 52 -3.45 32.50 -24.37
CA ASP A 52 -4.22 32.48 -25.61
C ASP A 52 -5.19 31.29 -25.62
N LEU A 53 -6.29 31.39 -26.37
CA LEU A 53 -7.31 30.33 -26.48
C LEU A 53 -6.72 28.93 -26.80
N PRO A 54 -5.76 28.76 -27.74
CA PRO A 54 -5.17 27.44 -28.00
C PRO A 54 -4.40 26.88 -26.80
N THR A 55 -3.70 27.74 -26.05
CA THR A 55 -2.97 27.35 -24.84
C THR A 55 -3.93 26.91 -23.74
N VAL A 56 -5.02 27.64 -23.53
CA VAL A 56 -6.07 27.28 -22.57
C VAL A 56 -6.68 25.92 -22.92
N GLN A 57 -7.01 25.68 -24.19
CA GLN A 57 -7.54 24.37 -24.63
C GLN A 57 -6.56 23.22 -24.40
N LEU A 58 -5.26 23.45 -24.60
CA LEU A 58 -4.22 22.48 -24.29
C LEU A 58 -4.16 22.19 -22.77
N LEU A 59 -4.22 23.23 -21.93
CA LEU A 59 -4.21 23.08 -20.47
C LEU A 59 -5.43 22.29 -19.98
N ILE A 60 -6.62 22.55 -20.53
CA ILE A 60 -7.84 21.79 -20.24
C ILE A 60 -7.64 20.30 -20.57
N LYS A 61 -7.11 19.99 -21.76
CA LYS A 61 -6.84 18.59 -22.14
C LYS A 61 -5.85 17.91 -21.21
N LYS A 62 -4.77 18.61 -20.84
CA LYS A 62 -3.78 18.10 -19.86
C LYS A 62 -4.42 17.82 -18.51
N ASN A 63 -5.27 18.72 -18.03
CA ASN A 63 -5.98 18.55 -16.75
C ASN A 63 -6.95 17.35 -16.80
N GLN A 64 -7.71 17.19 -17.88
CA GLN A 64 -8.59 16.04 -18.08
C GLN A 64 -7.83 14.71 -18.11
N THR A 65 -6.65 14.67 -18.74
CA THR A 65 -5.78 13.49 -18.71
C THR A 65 -5.33 13.19 -17.29
N LEU A 66 -4.84 14.20 -16.56
CA LEU A 66 -4.41 14.04 -15.17
C LEU A 66 -5.55 13.52 -14.28
N GLN A 67 -6.78 14.03 -14.45
CA GLN A 67 -7.94 13.55 -13.70
C GLN A 67 -8.23 12.07 -13.97
N LYS A 68 -8.12 11.62 -15.22
CA LYS A 68 -8.31 10.20 -15.57
C LYS A 68 -7.23 9.32 -14.95
N GLU A 69 -5.99 9.78 -14.94
CA GLU A 69 -4.89 9.07 -14.30
C GLU A 69 -5.11 8.95 -12.79
N ILE A 70 -5.51 10.04 -12.12
CA ILE A 70 -5.87 10.03 -10.70
C ILE A 70 -6.98 9.02 -10.41
N GLN A 71 -8.04 9.01 -11.23
CA GLN A 71 -9.13 8.02 -11.09
C GLN A 71 -8.64 6.58 -11.30
N GLY A 72 -7.68 6.37 -12.21
CA GLY A 72 -7.07 5.07 -12.47
C GLY A 72 -6.23 4.52 -11.31
N HIS A 73 -5.68 5.38 -10.45
CA HIS A 73 -4.92 4.98 -9.26
C HIS A 73 -5.81 4.64 -8.05
N GLN A 74 -7.06 5.11 -8.03
CA GLN A 74 -7.97 4.89 -6.91
C GLN A 74 -8.14 3.41 -6.51
N PRO A 75 -8.27 2.44 -7.45
CA PRO A 75 -8.35 1.02 -7.09
C PRO A 75 -7.09 0.52 -6.39
N ARG A 76 -5.89 0.88 -6.87
CA ARG A 76 -4.62 0.46 -6.25
C ARG A 76 -4.48 1.00 -4.83
N ILE A 77 -4.88 2.24 -4.60
CA ILE A 77 -4.92 2.84 -3.25
C ILE A 77 -5.88 2.06 -2.35
N ASN A 78 -7.07 1.72 -2.84
CA ASN A 78 -8.04 0.93 -2.07
C ASN A 78 -7.49 -0.46 -1.71
N ASP A 79 -6.78 -1.12 -2.63
CA ASP A 79 -6.16 -2.43 -2.39
C ASP A 79 -5.04 -2.36 -1.33
N ILE A 80 -4.25 -1.28 -1.34
CA ILE A 80 -3.22 -1.04 -0.32
C ILE A 80 -3.86 -0.82 1.06
N LEU A 81 -4.94 -0.02 1.11
CA LEU A 81 -5.69 0.22 2.35
C LEU A 81 -6.35 -1.04 2.90
N GLY A 82 -6.91 -1.89 2.03
CA GLY A 82 -7.48 -3.18 2.45
C GLY A 82 -6.43 -4.11 3.05
N ARG A 83 -5.24 -4.18 2.43
CA ARG A 83 -4.11 -4.95 2.98
C ARG A 83 -3.61 -4.40 4.31
N TRP A 84 -3.55 -3.07 4.47
CA TRP A 84 -3.22 -2.45 5.75
C TRP A 84 -4.20 -2.83 6.85
N GLN A 85 -5.51 -2.84 6.57
CA GLN A 85 -6.52 -3.26 7.54
C GLN A 85 -6.36 -4.73 7.93
N GLY A 86 -6.05 -5.61 6.97
CA GLY A 86 -5.75 -7.03 7.25
C GLY A 86 -4.52 -7.21 8.12
N LEU A 87 -3.44 -6.45 7.85
CA LEU A 87 -2.23 -6.45 8.67
C LEU A 87 -2.47 -5.87 10.07
N ALA A 88 -3.27 -4.82 10.21
CA ALA A 88 -3.62 -4.24 11.51
C ALA A 88 -4.44 -5.22 12.37
N CYS A 89 -5.39 -5.94 11.78
CA CYS A 89 -6.16 -6.97 12.48
C CYS A 89 -5.28 -8.15 12.91
N SER A 90 -4.41 -8.65 12.02
CA SER A 90 -3.52 -9.78 12.34
C SER A 90 -2.36 -9.42 13.28
N GLY A 91 -1.88 -8.17 13.24
CA GLY A 91 -0.87 -7.65 14.17
C GLY A 91 -1.39 -7.59 15.61
N LEU A 92 -2.65 -7.15 15.79
CA LEU A 92 -3.30 -7.17 17.11
C LEU A 92 -3.50 -8.59 17.63
N GLU A 93 -3.84 -9.55 16.76
CA GLU A 93 -3.93 -10.98 17.11
C GLU A 93 -2.57 -11.56 17.50
N ALA A 94 -1.48 -11.18 16.82
CA ALA A 94 -0.13 -11.62 17.15
C ALA A 94 0.34 -11.10 18.52
N GLU A 95 0.02 -9.84 18.87
CA GLU A 95 0.29 -9.30 20.21
C GLU A 95 -0.52 -10.01 21.30
N LEU A 96 -1.81 -10.28 21.05
CA LEU A 96 -2.68 -11.01 21.98
C LEU A 96 -2.22 -12.46 22.18
N GLN A 97 -1.77 -13.14 21.11
CA GLN A 97 -1.24 -14.49 21.17
C GLN A 97 0.04 -14.56 22.02
N CYS A 98 0.98 -13.61 21.84
CA CYS A 98 2.19 -13.50 22.67
C CYS A 98 1.88 -13.22 24.15
N ARG A 99 0.84 -12.45 24.44
CA ARG A 99 0.41 -12.12 25.81
C ARG A 99 -0.34 -13.27 26.50
N SER A 100 -0.86 -14.22 25.72
CA SER A 100 -1.64 -15.38 26.18
C SER A 100 -0.83 -16.66 26.37
N SER A 101 0.42 -16.70 25.89
CA SER A 101 1.35 -17.79 26.17
C SER A 101 1.77 -17.75 27.65
N PRO A 102 1.38 -18.72 28.49
CA PRO A 102 1.91 -18.83 29.83
C PRO A 102 3.39 -19.17 29.73
N GLU A 103 4.24 -18.41 30.42
CA GLU A 103 5.65 -18.77 30.63
C GLU A 103 5.72 -20.19 31.19
N LEU A 104 6.29 -21.12 30.42
CA LEU A 104 6.71 -22.45 30.85
C LEU A 104 8.05 -22.78 30.21
#